data_AF-A0A5F9DEU7-F1
#
_entry.id   AF-A0A5F9DEU7-F1
#
_cell.length_a   1.000
_cell.length_b   1.000
_cell.length_c   1.000
_cell.angle_alpha   90.00
_cell.angle_beta   90.00
_cell.angle_gamma   90.00
#
_symmetry.space_group_name_H-M   'P 1'
#
loop_
_entity.id
_entity.type
_entity.pdbx_description
1 polymer ?
#
loop_
_entity_poly.entity_id
_entity_poly.type
_entity_poly.pdbx_seq_one_letter_code
_entity_poly.pdbx_strand_id
1 'polypeptide(L)'
;MRRLTRRLALPIFGVFWITVLLFWVTQRKLEAPPGTEVQTPKPSDGDWDDLWDQFDERRYLNAKKWRVGDDPYKLHAFNQRESERIPSNRVVPDTRHNSILNRTPMHLIQEIILVDDFSSDPDDCNQLIKLPKVKCLRNNERQGLVRSRIRGADIAQGATLTFLDSHCEVNKDWLQPLLHRVKEDYTRVVCPVIDIINLDTFNYIESASELRGGFDWSLHFHWEQLSPEQKARRLDPTEPIRTPVIAGGLFVIDKAWFDYLGKYDTDMDIWGGENFEISFRVWMCRGSLEIIPCSRVGHVFRKKHPYAFPNGNTNTYIKNTKRTAEVWMDDYKQYYYAARPFALERPFGNIRSRVMLRANLQCQDFKWYLENVYPELRIPKDSSILKGSIRQRHKCLASQKQNNQGSPNLKLRPCVKFKGEESKAQVWAFTYTQQIIQEELCLSVVTLFPGAPVILAVCKNGDEKQQWTKSGSHIEHMASHLCLDTDMFGDSTEAGTEVVINPCESSLMSQHWDIVSS
;
A
#
# COMPACT_ATOMS: atom_id res chain seq x y z
N MET A 1 -42.18 48.00 43.43
CA MET A 1 -43.39 47.20 43.76
C MET A 1 -43.18 45.82 43.14
N ARG A 2 -43.28 44.64 43.77
CA ARG A 2 -43.81 44.15 45.05
C ARG A 2 -42.91 42.97 45.49
N ARG A 3 -42.71 42.81 46.80
CA ARG A 3 -42.05 41.66 47.43
C ARG A 3 -42.80 40.38 47.09
N LEU A 4 -42.16 39.42 46.41
CA LEU A 4 -42.67 38.05 46.34
C LEU A 4 -42.35 37.34 47.66
N THR A 5 -43.38 36.72 48.20
CA THR A 5 -43.52 36.15 49.53
C THR A 5 -42.55 35.01 49.84
N ARG A 6 -41.80 35.16 50.94
CA ARG A 6 -40.87 34.20 51.57
C ARG A 6 -41.52 32.89 52.09
N ARG A 7 -42.71 32.51 51.62
CA ARG A 7 -43.49 31.36 52.15
C ARG A 7 -43.57 30.13 51.23
N LEU A 8 -42.89 30.13 50.07
CA LEU A 8 -42.85 28.97 49.15
C LEU A 8 -41.44 28.41 48.87
N ALA A 9 -40.37 29.04 49.37
CA ALA A 9 -38.99 28.57 49.15
C ALA A 9 -38.57 27.41 50.08
N LEU A 10 -39.16 27.32 51.28
CA LEU A 10 -38.86 26.27 52.27
C LEU A 10 -39.39 24.86 51.89
N PRO A 11 -40.62 24.68 51.35
CA PRO A 11 -41.10 23.34 51.00
C PRO A 11 -40.38 22.75 49.77
N ILE A 12 -39.94 23.58 48.82
CA ILE A 12 -39.25 23.12 47.60
C ILE A 12 -37.85 22.58 47.92
N PHE A 13 -37.11 23.24 48.82
CA PHE A 13 -35.82 22.74 49.30
C PHE A 13 -35.96 21.43 50.11
N GLY A 14 -37.04 21.28 50.89
CA GLY A 14 -37.32 20.06 51.65
C GLY A 14 -37.58 18.85 50.75
N VAL A 15 -38.39 19.01 49.69
CA VAL A 15 -38.68 17.93 48.74
C VAL A 15 -37.42 17.53 47.97
N PHE A 16 -36.60 18.50 47.55
CA PHE A 16 -35.34 18.22 46.83
C PHE A 16 -34.35 17.42 47.70
N TRP A 17 -34.21 17.77 48.98
CA TRP A 17 -33.34 17.02 49.90
C TRP A 17 -33.86 15.61 50.19
N ILE A 18 -35.18 15.42 50.31
CA ILE A 18 -35.76 14.08 50.50
C ILE A 18 -35.52 13.20 49.27
N THR A 19 -35.61 13.75 48.05
CA THR A 19 -35.30 12.99 46.82
C THR A 19 -33.83 12.61 46.71
N VAL A 20 -32.91 13.50 47.12
CA VAL A 20 -31.46 13.21 47.15
C VAL A 20 -31.15 12.13 48.19
N LEU A 21 -31.77 12.20 49.37
CA LEU A 21 -31.58 11.21 50.44
C LEU A 21 -32.15 9.85 50.06
N LEU A 22 -33.32 9.80 49.41
CA LEU A 22 -33.90 8.57 48.89
C LEU A 22 -33.01 7.96 47.79
N PHE A 23 -32.48 8.77 46.87
CA PHE A 23 -31.54 8.32 45.84
C PHE A 23 -30.27 7.72 46.46
N TRP A 24 -29.73 8.36 47.49
CA TRP A 24 -28.53 7.88 48.19
C TRP A 24 -28.78 6.60 49.01
N VAL A 25 -29.95 6.46 49.63
CA VAL A 25 -30.35 5.24 50.35
C VAL A 25 -30.62 4.08 49.38
N THR A 26 -31.17 4.36 48.19
CA THR A 26 -31.35 3.32 47.15
C THR A 26 -30.03 2.87 46.53
N GLN A 27 -29.03 3.76 46.41
CA GLN A 27 -27.67 3.38 45.99
C GLN A 27 -26.96 2.50 47.04
N ARG A 28 -27.12 2.80 48.33
CA ARG A 28 -26.53 1.99 49.42
C ARG A 28 -27.16 0.60 49.59
N LYS A 29 -28.38 0.35 49.09
CA LYS A 29 -29.03 -0.97 49.15
C LYS A 29 -28.66 -1.90 47.99
N LEU A 30 -27.80 -1.47 47.06
CA LEU A 30 -27.28 -2.27 45.93
C LEU A 30 -25.82 -2.69 46.11
N GLU A 31 -25.25 -2.58 47.32
CA GLU A 31 -23.97 -3.20 47.66
C GLU A 31 -24.20 -4.66 48.07
N ALA A 32 -23.87 -5.59 47.16
CA ALA A 32 -23.79 -7.01 47.44
C ALA A 32 -22.70 -7.29 48.50
N PRO A 33 -22.85 -8.32 49.36
CA PRO A 33 -21.84 -8.67 50.35
C PRO A 33 -20.51 -9.03 49.65
N PRO A 34 -19.34 -8.77 50.28
CA PRO A 34 -18.06 -9.13 49.69
C PRO A 34 -17.98 -10.66 49.58
N GLY A 35 -18.21 -11.16 48.37
CA GLY A 35 -17.92 -12.54 48.01
C GLY A 35 -16.42 -12.75 48.19
N THR A 36 -16.06 -13.88 48.81
CA THR A 36 -14.70 -14.34 48.92
C THR A 36 -14.12 -14.41 47.51
N GLU A 37 -13.24 -13.47 47.16
CA GLU A 37 -12.44 -13.59 45.94
C GLU A 37 -11.61 -14.86 46.09
N VAL A 38 -12.05 -15.93 45.43
CA VAL A 38 -11.14 -16.96 44.99
C VAL A 38 -10.19 -16.24 44.03
N GLN A 39 -9.04 -15.82 44.55
CA GLN A 39 -7.91 -15.45 43.72
C GLN A 39 -7.56 -16.68 42.88
N THR A 40 -8.17 -16.80 41.71
CA THR A 40 -7.60 -17.60 40.64
C THR A 40 -6.21 -17.01 40.41
N PRO A 41 -5.13 -17.80 40.56
CA PRO A 41 -3.78 -17.29 40.36
C PRO A 41 -3.73 -16.62 38.99
N LYS A 42 -3.28 -15.36 38.93
CA LYS A 42 -2.83 -14.80 37.64
C LYS A 42 -1.70 -15.72 37.18
N PRO A 43 -1.81 -16.33 35.99
CA PRO A 43 -0.76 -17.20 35.51
C PRO A 43 0.52 -16.36 35.41
N SER A 44 1.58 -16.83 36.07
CA SER A 44 2.90 -16.24 35.96
C SER A 44 3.39 -16.34 34.50
N ASP A 45 4.37 -15.53 34.09
CA ASP A 45 4.90 -15.61 32.72
C ASP A 45 5.37 -17.05 32.36
N GLY A 46 5.72 -17.89 33.35
CA GLY A 46 6.07 -19.29 33.16
C GLY A 46 4.90 -20.24 32.85
N ASP A 47 3.67 -19.91 33.25
CA ASP A 47 2.49 -20.75 33.00
C ASP A 47 2.01 -20.67 31.52
N TRP A 48 2.50 -19.68 30.76
CA TRP A 48 2.10 -19.47 29.36
C TRP A 48 2.96 -20.23 28.36
N ASP A 49 4.25 -20.38 28.64
CA ASP A 49 5.14 -21.23 27.84
C ASP A 49 4.61 -22.69 27.87
N ASP A 50 4.15 -23.14 29.04
CA ASP A 50 3.50 -24.45 29.22
C ASP A 50 2.21 -24.62 28.39
N LEU A 51 1.44 -23.54 28.17
CA LEU A 51 0.22 -23.57 27.35
C LEU A 51 0.54 -23.55 25.84
N TRP A 52 1.63 -22.88 25.46
CA TRP A 52 2.11 -22.92 24.08
C TRP A 52 2.69 -24.30 23.74
N ASP A 53 3.43 -24.91 24.66
CA ASP A 53 4.00 -26.26 24.53
C ASP A 53 2.93 -27.36 24.47
N GLN A 54 1.72 -27.09 24.97
CA GLN A 54 0.56 -27.99 24.86
C GLN A 54 -0.07 -28.00 23.46
N PHE A 55 0.23 -27.03 22.59
CA PHE A 55 -0.29 -27.03 21.23
C PHE A 55 0.46 -28.05 20.36
N ASP A 56 -0.27 -29.05 19.86
CA ASP A 56 0.28 -30.07 18.94
C ASP A 56 0.50 -29.49 17.54
N GLU A 57 1.56 -28.70 17.39
CA GLU A 57 1.97 -28.06 16.14
C GLU A 57 2.18 -29.09 15.04
N ARG A 58 2.78 -30.25 15.36
CA ARG A 58 3.03 -31.31 14.39
C ARG A 58 1.73 -31.82 13.79
N ARG A 59 0.70 -32.07 14.61
CA ARG A 59 -0.61 -32.50 14.13
C ARG A 59 -1.28 -31.42 13.28
N TYR A 60 -1.22 -30.16 13.71
CA TYR A 60 -1.77 -29.03 12.96
C TYR A 60 -1.15 -28.91 11.57
N LEU A 61 0.19 -28.89 11.47
CA LEU A 61 0.90 -28.79 10.19
C LEU A 61 0.73 -30.04 9.32
N ASN A 62 0.69 -31.23 9.93
CA ASN A 62 0.52 -32.49 9.19
C ASN A 62 -0.85 -32.59 8.49
N ALA A 63 -1.88 -31.86 8.94
CA ALA A 63 -3.20 -31.84 8.29
C ALA A 63 -3.13 -31.34 6.84
N LYS A 64 -2.16 -30.47 6.52
CA LYS A 64 -1.98 -29.85 5.19
C LYS A 64 -0.56 -29.95 4.66
N LYS A 65 0.18 -30.95 5.13
CA LYS A 65 1.57 -31.16 4.76
C LYS A 65 1.75 -31.16 3.24
N TRP A 66 2.76 -30.43 2.77
CA TRP A 66 3.19 -30.51 1.39
C TRP A 66 3.52 -31.96 1.01
N ARG A 67 3.06 -32.39 -0.19
CA ARG A 67 3.27 -33.76 -0.69
C ARG A 67 4.42 -33.81 -1.67
N VAL A 68 5.23 -34.87 -1.55
CA VAL A 68 6.35 -35.10 -2.47
C VAL A 68 5.84 -35.20 -3.90
N GLY A 69 6.34 -34.33 -4.78
CA GLY A 69 5.94 -34.24 -6.18
C GLY A 69 5.04 -33.04 -6.51
N ASP A 70 4.42 -32.41 -5.51
CA ASP A 70 3.65 -31.19 -5.71
C ASP A 70 4.55 -29.95 -5.79
N ASP A 71 4.12 -28.92 -6.53
CA ASP A 71 4.78 -27.60 -6.52
C ASP A 71 4.64 -26.94 -5.14
N PRO A 72 5.74 -26.73 -4.37
CA PRO A 72 5.68 -26.18 -3.02
C PRO A 72 5.26 -24.71 -2.98
N TYR A 73 5.17 -24.01 -4.12
CA TYR A 73 4.76 -22.61 -4.21
C TYR A 73 3.28 -22.42 -4.59
N LYS A 74 2.58 -23.51 -4.92
CA LYS A 74 1.23 -23.44 -5.52
C LYS A 74 0.20 -22.78 -4.60
N LEU A 75 0.15 -23.18 -3.33
CA LEU A 75 -0.90 -22.74 -2.39
C LEU A 75 -0.66 -21.36 -1.80
N HIS A 76 0.60 -21.01 -1.55
CA HIS A 76 0.94 -19.81 -0.79
C HIS A 76 1.89 -18.85 -1.50
N ALA A 77 2.37 -19.18 -2.70
CA ALA A 77 3.35 -18.37 -3.43
C ALA A 77 4.66 -18.09 -2.65
N PHE A 78 4.98 -18.93 -1.68
CA PHE A 78 6.27 -19.11 -1.02
C PHE A 78 6.52 -20.62 -0.87
N ASN A 79 7.76 -21.03 -0.56
CA ASN A 79 8.15 -22.42 -0.45
C ASN A 79 7.58 -23.09 0.80
N GLN A 80 6.40 -23.72 0.69
CA GLN A 80 5.74 -24.40 1.81
C GLN A 80 6.61 -25.49 2.44
N ARG A 81 7.39 -26.22 1.62
CA ARG A 81 8.27 -27.29 2.09
C ARG A 81 9.33 -26.78 3.07
N GLU A 82 9.93 -25.62 2.81
CA GLU A 82 10.92 -25.06 3.73
C GLU A 82 10.26 -24.43 4.95
N SER A 83 9.10 -23.78 4.79
CA SER A 83 8.29 -23.28 5.91
C SER A 83 7.95 -24.38 6.93
N GLU A 84 7.51 -25.55 6.46
CA GLU A 84 7.10 -26.69 7.31
C GLU A 84 8.27 -27.37 8.04
N ARG A 85 9.51 -27.14 7.62
CA ARG A 85 10.71 -27.67 8.29
C ARG A 85 11.16 -26.82 9.47
N ILE A 86 10.69 -25.59 9.53
CA ILE A 86 11.09 -24.61 10.51
C ILE A 86 10.10 -24.65 11.68
N PRO A 87 10.57 -24.77 12.93
CA PRO A 87 9.70 -24.71 14.10
C PRO A 87 8.99 -23.35 14.21
N SER A 88 7.72 -23.33 14.62
CA SER A 88 6.96 -22.08 14.86
C SER A 88 7.64 -21.12 15.85
N ASN A 89 8.45 -21.64 16.78
CA ASN A 89 9.17 -20.89 17.80
C ASN A 89 10.67 -20.69 17.48
N ARG A 90 11.07 -20.77 16.20
CA ARG A 90 12.48 -20.66 15.82
C ARG A 90 13.15 -19.37 16.31
N VAL A 91 14.43 -19.49 16.64
CA VAL A 91 15.27 -18.31 16.91
C VAL A 91 15.49 -17.56 15.60
N VAL A 92 15.21 -16.27 15.58
CA VAL A 92 15.57 -15.36 14.49
C VAL A 92 16.71 -14.47 14.99
N PRO A 93 17.66 -14.09 14.13
CA PRO A 93 18.73 -13.16 14.50
C PRO A 93 18.13 -11.87 15.07
N ASP A 94 18.70 -11.38 16.18
CA ASP A 94 18.34 -10.05 16.68
C ASP A 94 18.92 -9.02 15.70
N THR A 95 18.05 -8.45 14.86
CA THR A 95 18.43 -7.45 13.84
C THR A 95 18.39 -6.02 14.41
N ARG A 96 18.31 -5.87 15.73
CA ARG A 96 18.36 -4.58 16.43
C ARG A 96 19.78 -4.34 16.96
N HIS A 97 20.12 -3.08 17.17
CA HIS A 97 21.36 -2.72 17.88
C HIS A 97 21.28 -3.15 19.36
N ASN A 98 22.10 -4.14 19.76
CA ASN A 98 22.42 -4.64 21.12
C ASN A 98 21.35 -4.57 22.25
N SER A 99 20.74 -5.71 22.62
CA SER A 99 20.60 -6.29 23.99
C SER A 99 19.31 -7.11 24.22
N ILE A 100 19.31 -7.96 25.27
CA ILE A 100 18.62 -9.27 25.31
C ILE A 100 17.43 -9.34 26.34
N LEU A 101 16.16 -9.73 26.02
CA LEU A 101 15.44 -11.04 26.19
C LEU A 101 13.93 -10.98 25.72
N ASN A 102 13.24 -12.13 25.59
CA ASN A 102 11.81 -12.46 25.25
C ASN A 102 10.91 -11.45 24.47
N ARG A 103 10.35 -11.84 23.31
CA ARG A 103 10.01 -10.87 22.23
C ARG A 103 8.79 -9.97 22.45
N THR A 104 7.82 -10.40 23.25
CA THR A 104 6.67 -9.55 23.63
C THR A 104 6.22 -9.91 25.05
N PRO A 105 6.22 -8.96 26.00
CA PRO A 105 5.67 -9.19 27.32
C PRO A 105 4.16 -9.51 27.28
N MET A 106 3.74 -10.61 27.91
CA MET A 106 2.37 -11.12 27.82
C MET A 106 1.31 -10.15 28.36
N HIS A 107 1.66 -9.31 29.34
CA HIS A 107 0.75 -8.29 29.88
C HIS A 107 0.40 -7.17 28.88
N LEU A 108 1.16 -7.04 27.78
CA LEU A 108 0.88 -6.09 26.70
C LEU A 108 -0.08 -6.66 25.64
N ILE A 109 -0.30 -7.97 25.64
CA ILE A 109 -1.21 -8.65 24.72
C ILE A 109 -2.57 -8.83 25.42
N GLN A 110 -3.57 -8.05 25.01
CA GLN A 110 -4.94 -8.25 25.48
C GLN A 110 -5.55 -9.51 24.84
N GLU A 111 -5.45 -9.61 23.51
CA GLU A 111 -5.98 -10.69 22.69
C GLU A 111 -5.33 -10.69 21.30
N ILE A 112 -5.40 -11.83 20.61
CA ILE A 112 -5.01 -12.01 19.22
C ILE A 112 -6.25 -12.42 18.44
N ILE A 113 -6.72 -11.56 17.53
CA ILE A 113 -7.92 -11.83 16.73
C ILE A 113 -7.49 -12.27 15.34
N LEU A 114 -7.69 -13.56 15.05
CA LEU A 114 -7.49 -14.12 13.72
C LEU A 114 -8.78 -13.97 12.92
N VAL A 115 -8.75 -13.13 11.88
CA VAL A 115 -9.90 -12.94 10.99
C VAL A 115 -9.75 -13.87 9.79
N ASP A 116 -10.51 -14.95 9.78
CA ASP A 116 -10.56 -15.91 8.68
C ASP A 116 -11.49 -15.38 7.58
N ASP A 117 -10.88 -14.82 6.53
CA ASP A 117 -11.57 -14.24 5.38
C ASP A 117 -12.02 -15.31 4.37
N PHE A 118 -12.88 -16.21 4.83
CA PHE A 118 -13.49 -17.26 4.01
C PHE A 118 -12.47 -18.24 3.41
N SER A 119 -11.56 -18.75 4.25
CA SER A 119 -10.63 -19.81 3.86
C SER A 119 -11.41 -21.07 3.45
N SER A 120 -10.87 -21.84 2.50
CA SER A 120 -11.51 -23.08 2.02
C SER A 120 -11.70 -24.12 3.12
N ASP A 121 -10.87 -24.06 4.15
CA ASP A 121 -10.92 -24.92 5.32
C ASP A 121 -11.08 -24.06 6.58
N PRO A 122 -12.22 -24.15 7.28
CA PRO A 122 -12.43 -23.44 8.54
C PRO A 122 -11.48 -23.86 9.66
N ASP A 123 -10.89 -25.06 9.60
CA ASP A 123 -10.10 -25.60 10.70
C ASP A 123 -8.73 -24.94 10.85
N ASP A 124 -8.25 -24.22 9.83
CA ASP A 124 -7.03 -23.41 9.89
C ASP A 124 -7.08 -22.42 11.05
N CYS A 125 -8.23 -21.78 11.26
CA CYS A 125 -8.41 -20.79 12.31
C CYS A 125 -8.98 -21.42 13.59
N ASN A 126 -9.89 -22.40 13.47
CA ASN A 126 -10.53 -23.03 14.63
C ASN A 126 -9.54 -23.83 15.49
N GLN A 127 -8.51 -24.44 14.91
CA GLN A 127 -7.53 -25.18 15.72
C GLN A 127 -6.64 -24.26 16.56
N LEU A 128 -6.42 -23.03 16.10
CA LEU A 128 -5.55 -22.05 16.75
C LEU A 128 -6.19 -21.39 17.98
N ILE A 129 -7.51 -21.49 18.18
CA ILE A 129 -8.18 -20.97 19.39
C ILE A 129 -7.75 -21.68 20.68
N LYS A 130 -7.08 -22.83 20.55
CA LYS A 130 -6.49 -23.56 21.67
C LYS A 130 -5.29 -22.82 22.26
N LEU A 131 -4.69 -21.91 21.49
CA LEU A 131 -3.60 -21.06 21.94
C LEU A 131 -4.12 -19.95 22.86
N PRO A 132 -3.34 -19.55 23.86
CA PRO A 132 -3.77 -18.54 24.82
C PRO A 132 -4.04 -17.21 24.13
N LYS A 133 -5.13 -16.55 24.54
CA LYS A 133 -5.56 -15.23 24.05
C LYS A 133 -5.92 -15.17 22.56
N VAL A 134 -5.97 -16.30 21.85
CA VAL A 134 -6.36 -16.35 20.43
C VAL A 134 -7.88 -16.47 20.28
N LYS A 135 -8.46 -15.62 19.45
CA LYS A 135 -9.87 -15.67 19.02
C LYS A 135 -9.93 -15.84 17.51
N CYS A 136 -10.81 -16.71 17.04
CA CYS A 136 -11.07 -16.88 15.62
C CYS A 136 -12.38 -16.16 15.22
N LEU A 137 -12.33 -15.34 14.17
CA LEU A 137 -13.46 -14.63 13.59
C LEU A 137 -13.57 -14.97 12.10
N ARG A 138 -14.49 -15.88 11.74
CA ARG A 138 -14.67 -16.31 10.35
C ARG A 138 -15.73 -15.50 9.60
N ASN A 139 -15.40 -15.04 8.39
CA ASN A 139 -16.34 -14.44 7.44
C ASN A 139 -17.15 -15.53 6.71
N ASN A 140 -18.43 -15.25 6.46
CA ASN A 140 -19.33 -16.18 5.74
C ASN A 140 -19.12 -16.15 4.21
N GLU A 141 -18.43 -15.13 3.71
CA GLU A 141 -18.04 -14.97 2.31
C GLU A 141 -16.73 -14.18 2.25
N ARG A 142 -16.05 -14.19 1.09
CA ARG A 142 -14.77 -13.49 0.93
C ARG A 142 -15.00 -11.97 0.93
N GLN A 143 -14.61 -11.31 2.01
CA GLN A 143 -14.76 -9.87 2.18
C GLN A 143 -13.54 -9.09 1.67
N GLY A 144 -12.34 -9.67 1.71
CA GLY A 144 -11.10 -8.96 1.45
C GLY A 144 -10.47 -8.39 2.72
N LEU A 145 -9.21 -7.94 2.61
CA LEU A 145 -8.42 -7.57 3.79
C LEU A 145 -8.99 -6.36 4.53
N VAL A 146 -9.50 -5.36 3.79
CA VAL A 146 -9.97 -4.09 4.36
C VAL A 146 -11.16 -4.31 5.28
N ARG A 147 -12.20 -4.98 4.77
CA ARG A 147 -13.40 -5.30 5.53
C ARG A 147 -13.11 -6.28 6.68
N SER A 148 -12.19 -7.21 6.47
CA SER A 148 -11.74 -8.14 7.53
C SER A 148 -11.02 -7.43 8.67
N ARG A 149 -10.12 -6.47 8.36
CA ARG A 149 -9.45 -5.64 9.38
C ARG A 149 -10.44 -4.80 10.17
N ILE A 150 -11.42 -4.20 9.52
CA ILE A 150 -12.51 -3.47 10.19
C ILE A 150 -13.25 -4.39 11.16
N ARG A 151 -13.67 -5.57 10.69
CA ARG A 151 -14.41 -6.52 11.52
C ARG A 151 -13.61 -6.98 12.76
N GLY A 152 -12.30 -7.19 12.59
CA GLY A 152 -11.40 -7.48 13.71
C GLY A 152 -11.26 -6.31 14.69
N ALA A 153 -11.11 -5.09 14.18
CA ALA A 153 -11.03 -3.87 14.98
C ALA A 153 -12.33 -3.60 15.78
N ASP A 154 -13.49 -3.92 15.22
CA ASP A 154 -14.80 -3.71 15.85
C ASP A 154 -14.99 -4.54 17.13
N ILE A 155 -14.43 -5.76 17.16
CA ILE A 155 -14.56 -6.66 18.31
C ILE A 155 -13.39 -6.56 19.29
N ALA A 156 -12.32 -5.86 18.92
CA ALA A 156 -11.13 -5.71 19.74
C ALA A 156 -11.43 -4.92 21.03
N GLN A 157 -10.95 -5.43 22.15
CA GLN A 157 -11.10 -4.86 23.48
C GLN A 157 -9.88 -4.03 23.90
N GLY A 158 -8.74 -4.21 23.22
CA GLY A 158 -7.53 -3.42 23.46
C GLY A 158 -7.71 -1.95 23.09
N ALA A 159 -7.08 -1.06 23.86
CA ALA A 159 -7.06 0.38 23.57
C ALA A 159 -6.24 0.72 22.31
N THR A 160 -5.28 -0.13 21.96
CA THR A 160 -4.42 0.03 20.80
C THR A 160 -4.58 -1.18 19.89
N LEU A 161 -4.71 -0.92 18.58
CA LEU A 161 -4.80 -1.94 17.54
C LEU A 161 -3.42 -2.17 16.92
N THR A 162 -3.06 -3.43 16.75
CA THR A 162 -1.86 -3.85 16.03
C THR A 162 -2.28 -4.76 14.88
N PHE A 163 -2.00 -4.35 13.65
CA PHE A 163 -2.25 -5.15 12.46
C PHE A 163 -0.96 -5.84 12.02
N LEU A 164 -1.06 -7.14 11.73
CA LEU A 164 0.02 -7.95 11.18
C LEU A 164 -0.53 -8.79 10.02
N ASP A 165 0.29 -8.98 8.98
CA ASP A 165 0.00 -9.97 7.96
C ASP A 165 0.23 -11.39 8.54
N SER A 166 -0.48 -12.38 7.98
CA SER A 166 -0.48 -13.78 8.46
C SER A 166 0.83 -14.55 8.23
N HIS A 167 1.87 -13.89 7.75
CA HIS A 167 3.14 -14.47 7.31
C HIS A 167 4.29 -13.54 7.73
N CYS A 168 4.25 -13.19 9.00
CA CYS A 168 5.21 -12.35 9.68
C CYS A 168 5.89 -13.11 10.82
N GLU A 169 7.14 -12.73 11.10
CA GLU A 169 7.85 -13.15 12.31
C GLU A 169 8.31 -11.92 13.06
N VAL A 170 7.74 -11.69 14.23
CA VAL A 170 8.07 -10.53 15.05
C VAL A 170 9.44 -10.72 15.69
N ASN A 171 10.29 -9.69 15.63
CA ASN A 171 11.57 -9.72 16.33
C ASN A 171 11.38 -9.28 17.78
N LYS A 172 12.48 -9.21 18.50
CA LYS A 172 12.52 -8.99 19.93
C LYS A 172 12.20 -7.55 20.32
N ASP A 173 11.51 -7.37 21.44
CA ASP A 173 10.92 -6.12 21.90
C ASP A 173 10.32 -5.26 20.79
N TRP A 174 9.71 -5.89 19.79
CA TRP A 174 9.19 -5.17 18.64
C TRP A 174 8.01 -4.28 19.03
N LEU A 175 7.21 -4.69 20.01
CA LEU A 175 5.94 -4.04 20.31
C LEU A 175 6.11 -2.81 21.22
N GLN A 176 6.99 -2.86 22.21
CA GLN A 176 7.15 -1.81 23.22
C GLN A 176 7.51 -0.44 22.61
N PRO A 177 8.46 -0.33 21.66
CA PRO A 177 8.76 0.93 20.99
C PRO A 177 7.55 1.49 20.22
N LEU A 178 6.74 0.63 19.59
CA LEU A 178 5.54 1.05 18.86
C LEU A 178 4.48 1.59 19.83
N LEU A 179 4.16 0.84 20.89
CA LEU A 179 3.18 1.24 21.90
C LEU A 179 3.60 2.53 22.61
N HIS A 180 4.90 2.70 22.88
CA HIS A 180 5.42 3.92 23.49
C HIS A 180 5.09 5.16 22.65
N ARG A 181 5.28 5.09 21.33
CA ARG A 181 5.01 6.22 20.43
C ARG A 181 3.53 6.59 20.35
N VAL A 182 2.66 5.59 20.29
CA VAL A 182 1.19 5.82 20.30
C VAL A 182 0.71 6.34 21.66
N LYS A 183 1.33 5.89 22.76
CA LYS A 183 1.00 6.39 24.11
C LYS A 183 1.37 7.85 24.29
N GLU A 184 2.50 8.29 23.74
CA GLU A 184 2.92 9.69 23.79
C GLU A 184 1.98 10.61 23.00
N ASP A 185 1.44 10.11 21.89
CA ASP A 185 0.51 10.84 21.03
C ASP A 185 -0.35 9.84 20.26
N TYR A 186 -1.61 9.75 20.67
CA TYR A 186 -2.58 8.79 20.14
C TYR A 186 -2.90 9.01 18.66
N THR A 187 -2.52 10.16 18.08
CA THR A 187 -2.73 10.46 16.65
C THR A 187 -1.65 9.87 15.74
N ARG A 188 -0.57 9.33 16.33
CA ARG A 188 0.52 8.68 15.59
C ARG A 188 0.11 7.27 15.16
N VAL A 189 0.40 6.95 13.91
CA VAL A 189 0.34 5.60 13.38
C VAL A 189 1.77 5.15 13.12
N VAL A 190 2.17 4.05 13.75
CA VAL A 190 3.57 3.66 13.78
C VAL A 190 3.79 2.26 13.21
N CYS A 191 4.89 2.08 12.50
CA CYS A 191 5.22 0.85 11.79
C CYS A 191 6.60 0.34 12.25
N PRO A 192 6.80 -0.99 12.30
CA PRO A 192 8.13 -1.53 12.44
C PRO A 192 8.95 -1.31 11.16
N VAL A 193 10.27 -1.45 11.25
CA VAL A 193 11.08 -1.81 10.09
C VAL A 193 10.71 -3.22 9.66
N ILE A 194 10.43 -3.39 8.37
CA ILE A 194 9.99 -4.66 7.81
C ILE A 194 11.22 -5.38 7.26
N ASP A 195 11.64 -6.44 7.94
CA ASP A 195 12.73 -7.32 7.50
C ASP A 195 12.22 -8.33 6.46
N ILE A 196 13.15 -8.94 5.72
CA ILE A 196 12.81 -9.86 4.63
C ILE A 196 12.92 -11.29 5.14
N ILE A 197 11.84 -12.05 5.05
CA ILE A 197 11.89 -13.52 5.12
C ILE A 197 11.95 -14.03 3.68
N ASN A 198 13.06 -14.67 3.33
CA ASN A 198 13.28 -15.16 1.97
C ASN A 198 12.19 -16.19 1.59
N LEU A 199 11.48 -15.99 0.49
CA LEU A 199 10.37 -16.85 0.09
C LEU A 199 10.77 -18.30 -0.29
N ASP A 200 12.05 -18.53 -0.58
CA ASP A 200 12.58 -19.81 -1.04
C ASP A 200 13.24 -20.60 0.09
N THR A 201 14.04 -19.93 0.92
CA THR A 201 14.82 -20.56 2.00
C THR A 201 14.28 -20.27 3.39
N PHE A 202 13.35 -19.32 3.54
CA PHE A 202 12.85 -18.81 4.82
C PHE A 202 13.93 -18.20 5.72
N ASN A 203 15.11 -17.85 5.20
CA ASN A 203 16.11 -17.10 5.95
C ASN A 203 15.57 -15.71 6.31
N TYR A 204 15.74 -15.32 7.57
CA TYR A 204 15.42 -13.98 8.06
C TYR A 204 16.59 -13.05 7.72
N ILE A 205 16.34 -12.03 6.91
CA ILE A 205 17.34 -11.12 6.35
C ILE A 205 17.00 -9.70 6.81
N GLU A 206 17.98 -9.05 7.43
CA GLU A 206 17.86 -7.67 7.86
C GLU A 206 17.69 -6.71 6.67
N SER A 207 16.73 -5.79 6.78
CA SER A 207 16.56 -4.67 5.84
C SER A 207 17.28 -3.40 6.31
N ALA A 208 17.56 -2.46 5.41
CA ALA A 208 18.15 -1.19 5.83
C ALA A 208 17.18 -0.41 6.76
N SER A 209 17.70 0.09 7.89
CA SER A 209 16.94 0.83 8.90
C SER A 209 16.59 2.27 8.46
N GLU A 210 17.27 2.79 7.44
CA GLU A 210 17.12 4.16 6.93
C GLU A 210 16.21 4.23 5.69
N LEU A 211 15.18 3.39 5.67
CA LEU A 211 14.17 3.37 4.61
C LEU A 211 12.88 4.01 5.09
N ARG A 212 12.25 4.79 4.21
CA ARG A 212 10.88 5.28 4.37
C ARG A 212 10.03 4.86 3.17
N GLY A 213 8.72 4.87 3.32
CA GLY A 213 7.80 4.59 2.23
C GLY A 213 7.62 5.80 1.32
N GLY A 214 7.78 5.60 0.03
CA GLY A 214 7.50 6.56 -1.03
C GLY A 214 6.51 6.00 -2.05
N PHE A 215 6.10 6.85 -2.99
CA PHE A 215 5.25 6.44 -4.09
C PHE A 215 5.38 7.33 -5.32
N ASP A 216 5.10 6.77 -6.49
CA ASP A 216 5.01 7.52 -7.74
C ASP A 216 3.57 7.97 -8.04
N TRP A 217 3.39 8.84 -9.03
CA TRP A 217 2.07 9.33 -9.42
C TRP A 217 1.11 8.23 -9.88
N SER A 218 1.59 7.02 -10.21
CA SER A 218 0.73 5.85 -10.47
C SER A 218 0.12 5.24 -9.20
N LEU A 219 0.40 5.82 -8.03
CA LEU A 219 0.13 5.27 -6.70
C LEU A 219 0.79 3.89 -6.54
N HIS A 220 2.01 3.72 -7.04
CA HIS A 220 2.82 2.53 -6.79
C HIS A 220 3.76 2.78 -5.61
N PHE A 221 3.74 1.87 -4.62
CA PHE A 221 4.57 1.97 -3.42
C PHE A 221 5.99 1.50 -3.71
N HIS A 222 6.99 2.22 -3.22
CA HIS A 222 8.38 1.79 -3.20
C HIS A 222 9.08 2.26 -1.92
N TRP A 223 10.20 1.62 -1.60
CA TRP A 223 11.06 2.07 -0.50
C TRP A 223 12.03 3.15 -1.00
N GLU A 224 12.15 4.23 -0.24
CA GLU A 224 13.12 5.30 -0.46
C GLU A 224 14.15 5.31 0.64
N GLN A 225 15.42 5.54 0.29
CA GLN A 225 16.42 5.90 1.29
C GLN A 225 16.20 7.33 1.76
N LEU A 226 16.48 7.60 3.03
CA LEU A 226 16.53 8.97 3.54
C LEU A 226 17.53 9.82 2.76
N SER A 227 17.19 11.09 2.51
CA SER A 227 18.11 12.03 1.86
C SER A 227 19.34 12.28 2.74
N PRO A 228 20.49 12.69 2.17
CA PRO A 228 21.67 13.04 2.96
C PRO A 228 21.37 14.08 4.05
N GLU A 229 20.51 15.06 3.78
CA GLU A 229 20.09 16.09 4.74
C GLU A 229 19.23 15.50 5.86
N GLN A 230 18.34 14.57 5.55
CA GLN A 230 17.53 13.87 6.56
C GLN A 230 18.41 12.99 7.44
N LYS A 231 19.39 12.28 6.86
CA LYS A 231 20.36 11.49 7.62
C LYS A 231 21.22 12.37 8.52
N ALA A 232 21.73 13.48 8.01
CA ALA A 232 22.57 14.40 8.78
C ALA A 232 21.85 15.09 9.96
N ARG A 233 20.51 15.22 9.90
CA ARG A 233 19.70 15.77 10.99
C ARG A 233 19.47 14.78 12.14
N ARG A 234 19.68 13.49 11.91
CA ARG A 234 19.47 12.44 12.91
C ARG A 234 20.72 12.32 13.76
N LEU A 235 20.58 12.57 15.06
CA LEU A 235 21.66 12.41 16.02
C LEU A 235 21.78 10.96 16.50
N ASP A 236 20.66 10.23 16.48
CA ASP A 236 20.58 8.84 16.89
C ASP A 236 19.90 8.00 15.76
N PRO A 237 20.54 6.92 15.28
CA PRO A 237 19.98 6.06 14.23
C PRO A 237 18.66 5.39 14.64
N THR A 238 18.34 5.33 15.93
CA THR A 238 17.11 4.74 16.47
C THR A 238 15.92 5.69 16.51
N GLU A 239 16.10 6.97 16.19
CA GLU A 239 15.02 7.96 16.18
C GLU A 239 13.89 7.56 15.22
N PRO A 240 12.61 7.81 15.57
CA PRO A 240 11.49 7.61 14.65
C PRO A 240 11.71 8.32 13.31
N ILE A 241 11.36 7.64 12.21
CA ILE A 241 11.46 8.16 10.84
C ILE A 241 10.06 8.51 10.38
N ARG A 242 9.79 9.78 10.06
CA ARG A 242 8.51 10.17 9.43
C ARG A 242 8.45 9.62 8.00
N THR A 243 7.33 8.99 7.66
CA THR A 243 7.14 8.36 6.35
C THR A 243 5.91 8.94 5.63
N PRO A 244 6.02 9.36 4.36
CA PRO A 244 4.86 9.81 3.58
C PRO A 244 3.74 8.77 3.51
N VAL A 245 4.12 7.53 3.22
CA VAL A 245 3.19 6.41 3.08
C VAL A 245 3.72 5.19 3.83
N ILE A 246 2.82 4.32 4.27
CA ILE A 246 3.18 3.02 4.88
C ILE A 246 2.95 1.90 3.88
N ALA A 247 3.64 0.77 4.06
CA ALA A 247 3.37 -0.43 3.25
C ALA A 247 1.95 -0.98 3.48
N GLY A 248 1.38 -0.74 4.68
CA GLY A 248 -0.01 -1.04 5.02
C GLY A 248 -0.24 -2.42 5.66
N GLY A 249 0.69 -3.35 5.54
CA GLY A 249 0.61 -4.70 6.14
C GLY A 249 0.75 -4.70 7.67
N LEU A 250 1.62 -3.83 8.20
CA LEU A 250 2.07 -3.85 9.58
C LEU A 250 2.06 -2.44 10.18
N PHE A 251 1.20 -2.18 11.15
CA PHE A 251 1.19 -0.91 11.88
C PHE A 251 0.40 -1.01 13.19
N VAL A 252 0.63 -0.03 14.06
CA VAL A 252 -0.01 0.13 15.36
C VAL A 252 -0.69 1.50 15.41
N ILE A 253 -1.92 1.55 15.90
CA ILE A 253 -2.76 2.75 15.98
C ILE A 253 -3.64 2.71 17.22
N ASP A 254 -3.93 3.86 17.82
CA ASP A 254 -4.96 3.96 18.86
C ASP A 254 -6.35 3.58 18.29
N LYS A 255 -7.11 2.77 19.03
CA LYS A 255 -8.40 2.26 18.55
C LYS A 255 -9.43 3.38 18.38
N ALA A 256 -9.51 4.30 19.34
CA ALA A 256 -10.45 5.41 19.27
C ALA A 256 -10.08 6.36 18.13
N TRP A 257 -8.78 6.54 17.87
CA TRP A 257 -8.30 7.29 16.70
C TRP A 257 -8.65 6.61 15.37
N PHE A 258 -8.47 5.30 15.27
CA PHE A 258 -8.87 4.53 14.09
C PHE A 258 -10.38 4.65 13.80
N ASP A 259 -11.19 4.57 14.86
CA ASP A 259 -12.65 4.74 14.78
C ASP A 259 -13.01 6.18 14.37
N TYR A 260 -12.39 7.20 14.99
CA TYR A 260 -12.60 8.61 14.71
C TYR A 260 -12.25 8.99 13.27
N LEU A 261 -11.13 8.48 12.75
CA LEU A 261 -10.73 8.70 11.36
C LEU A 261 -11.69 8.01 10.37
N GLY A 262 -12.63 7.17 10.81
CA GLY A 262 -13.57 6.49 9.92
C GLY A 262 -13.05 5.17 9.36
N LYS A 263 -12.18 4.48 10.12
CA LYS A 263 -11.66 3.13 9.88
C LYS A 263 -10.97 2.96 8.53
N TYR A 264 -11.43 2.06 7.66
CA TYR A 264 -11.03 2.01 6.24
C TYR A 264 -12.25 2.26 5.35
N ASP A 265 -12.02 2.53 4.07
CA ASP A 265 -13.05 2.56 3.04
C ASP A 265 -13.60 1.14 2.74
N THR A 266 -14.81 0.86 3.22
CA THR A 266 -15.45 -0.46 3.09
C THR A 266 -15.77 -0.88 1.66
N ASP A 267 -15.76 0.04 0.69
CA ASP A 267 -16.02 -0.27 -0.72
C ASP A 267 -14.76 -0.67 -1.50
N MET A 268 -13.59 -0.65 -0.84
CA MET A 268 -12.36 -1.21 -1.38
C MET A 268 -12.43 -2.73 -1.40
N ASP A 269 -11.95 -3.33 -2.48
CA ASP A 269 -12.05 -4.77 -2.71
C ASP A 269 -10.71 -5.48 -2.53
N ILE A 270 -10.76 -6.63 -1.85
CA ILE A 270 -9.68 -7.63 -1.73
C ILE A 270 -8.35 -7.07 -1.20
N TRP A 271 -7.58 -6.36 -2.03
CA TRP A 271 -6.23 -5.90 -1.75
C TRP A 271 -5.84 -4.68 -2.62
N GLY A 272 -5.02 -3.81 -2.03
CA GLY A 272 -4.28 -2.75 -2.72
C GLY A 272 -4.99 -1.40 -2.68
N GLY A 273 -4.24 -0.31 -2.53
CA GLY A 273 -4.78 1.05 -2.47
C GLY A 273 -5.09 1.55 -1.06
N GLU A 274 -5.38 0.64 -0.12
CA GLU A 274 -5.78 0.99 1.25
C GLU A 274 -4.65 1.63 2.05
N ASN A 275 -3.41 1.27 1.75
CA ASN A 275 -2.22 1.83 2.38
C ASN A 275 -2.08 3.32 2.04
N PHE A 276 -2.34 3.72 0.80
CA PHE A 276 -2.36 5.13 0.39
C PHE A 276 -3.52 5.89 1.04
N GLU A 277 -4.71 5.30 1.06
CA GLU A 277 -5.91 5.94 1.61
C GLU A 277 -5.74 6.28 3.09
N ILE A 278 -5.30 5.31 3.90
CA ILE A 278 -5.08 5.56 5.32
C ILE A 278 -3.89 6.51 5.54
N SER A 279 -2.83 6.42 4.72
CA SER A 279 -1.68 7.33 4.83
C SER A 279 -2.05 8.79 4.56
N PHE A 280 -2.74 9.06 3.45
CA PHE A 280 -3.19 10.41 3.10
C PHE A 280 -4.15 10.93 4.15
N ARG A 281 -5.12 10.11 4.58
CA ARG A 281 -6.08 10.49 5.61
C ARG A 281 -5.39 10.84 6.93
N VAL A 282 -4.50 10.00 7.44
CA VAL A 282 -3.82 10.28 8.71
C VAL A 282 -3.05 11.60 8.64
N TRP A 283 -2.23 11.79 7.61
CA TRP A 283 -1.44 13.03 7.46
C TRP A 283 -2.31 14.27 7.28
N MET A 284 -3.25 14.23 6.34
CA MET A 284 -4.08 15.39 6.01
C MET A 284 -5.07 15.72 7.13
N CYS A 285 -5.44 14.74 7.97
CA CYS A 285 -6.35 14.92 9.10
C CYS A 285 -5.61 14.99 10.45
N ARG A 286 -4.41 15.59 10.46
CA ARG A 286 -3.62 16.02 11.65
C ARG A 286 -2.94 14.93 12.48
N GLY A 287 -2.86 13.69 11.98
CA GLY A 287 -2.00 12.66 12.55
C GLY A 287 -0.61 12.64 11.89
N SER A 288 0.17 11.60 12.17
CA SER A 288 1.43 11.36 11.48
C SER A 288 1.78 9.88 11.37
N LEU A 289 2.57 9.54 10.36
CA LEU A 289 3.07 8.18 10.15
C LEU A 289 4.56 8.11 10.48
N GLU A 290 4.95 7.11 11.26
CA GLU A 290 6.34 6.90 11.68
C GLU A 290 6.77 5.45 11.45
N ILE A 291 8.03 5.26 11.06
CA ILE A 291 8.74 3.98 11.08
C ILE A 291 9.67 4.01 12.29
N ILE A 292 9.61 2.99 13.13
CA ILE A 292 10.35 2.93 14.39
C ILE A 292 11.52 1.94 14.24
N PRO A 293 12.78 2.41 14.10
CA PRO A 293 13.93 1.54 13.81
C PRO A 293 14.17 0.43 14.84
N CYS A 294 13.85 0.67 16.10
CA CYS A 294 13.99 -0.33 17.17
C CYS A 294 12.96 -1.47 17.08
N SER A 295 11.87 -1.28 16.34
CA SER A 295 10.85 -2.31 16.15
C SER A 295 11.07 -3.00 14.81
N ARG A 296 11.27 -4.31 14.83
CA ARG A 296 11.54 -5.09 13.60
C ARG A 296 10.62 -6.29 13.49
N VAL A 297 10.07 -6.48 12.30
CA VAL A 297 9.19 -7.62 11.99
C VAL A 297 9.55 -8.14 10.61
N GLY A 298 9.88 -9.44 10.51
CA GLY A 298 10.11 -10.11 9.25
C GLY A 298 8.80 -10.34 8.50
N HIS A 299 8.83 -10.19 7.18
CA HIS A 299 7.69 -10.43 6.29
C HIS A 299 8.13 -11.28 5.09
N VAL A 300 7.29 -12.24 4.69
CA VAL A 300 7.51 -13.04 3.48
C VAL A 300 7.05 -12.25 2.25
N PHE A 301 7.99 -11.60 1.57
CA PHE A 301 7.72 -10.89 0.32
C PHE A 301 7.52 -11.87 -0.84
N ARG A 302 6.34 -11.83 -1.48
CA ARG A 302 5.95 -12.75 -2.55
C ARG A 302 6.00 -12.07 -3.92
N LYS A 303 6.31 -12.83 -4.96
CA LYS A 303 6.29 -12.35 -6.37
C LYS A 303 4.88 -12.29 -6.96
N LYS A 304 3.93 -13.04 -6.41
CA LYS A 304 2.54 -13.13 -6.87
C LYS A 304 1.57 -13.31 -5.69
N HIS A 305 0.32 -12.91 -5.88
CA HIS A 305 -0.75 -13.19 -4.91
C HIS A 305 -1.25 -14.64 -5.07
N PRO A 306 -1.40 -15.41 -3.97
CA PRO A 306 -1.85 -16.80 -4.05
C PRO A 306 -3.39 -16.97 -4.08
N TYR A 307 -4.14 -15.87 -4.02
CA TYR A 307 -5.61 -15.88 -3.96
C TYR A 307 -6.24 -15.25 -5.20
N ALA A 308 -7.50 -15.61 -5.45
CA ALA A 308 -8.25 -15.13 -6.60
C ALA A 308 -8.72 -13.68 -6.43
N PHE A 309 -8.76 -12.96 -7.55
CA PHE A 309 -9.40 -11.66 -7.67
C PHE A 309 -10.62 -11.80 -8.59
N PRO A 310 -11.86 -11.69 -8.09
CA PRO A 310 -13.06 -11.92 -8.89
C PRO A 310 -13.10 -11.11 -10.19
N ASN A 311 -12.60 -9.88 -10.15
CA ASN A 311 -12.55 -8.96 -11.31
C ASN A 311 -11.14 -8.82 -11.92
N GLY A 312 -10.19 -9.67 -11.53
CA GLY A 312 -8.77 -9.55 -11.87
C GLY A 312 -8.01 -8.58 -10.96
N ASN A 313 -6.72 -8.89 -10.72
CA ASN A 313 -5.87 -8.11 -9.82
C ASN A 313 -5.75 -6.64 -10.25
N THR A 314 -5.39 -6.40 -11.51
CA THR A 314 -5.22 -5.06 -12.07
C THR A 314 -6.47 -4.19 -11.92
N ASN A 315 -7.65 -4.72 -12.22
CA ASN A 315 -8.89 -3.96 -12.10
C ASN A 315 -9.25 -3.66 -10.64
N THR A 316 -9.02 -4.62 -9.74
CA THR A 316 -9.25 -4.44 -8.31
C THR A 316 -8.35 -3.34 -7.74
N TYR A 317 -7.07 -3.39 -8.08
CA TYR A 317 -6.08 -2.38 -7.71
C TYR A 317 -6.42 -1.00 -8.28
N ILE A 318 -6.82 -0.92 -9.56
CA ILE A 318 -7.26 0.34 -10.19
C ILE A 318 -8.50 0.89 -9.50
N LYS A 319 -9.51 0.04 -9.20
CA LYS A 319 -10.71 0.48 -8.49
C LYS A 319 -10.33 1.15 -7.16
N ASN A 320 -9.54 0.48 -6.33
CA ASN A 320 -9.21 0.98 -4.99
C ASN A 320 -8.33 2.24 -5.06
N THR A 321 -7.28 2.25 -5.89
CA THR A 321 -6.42 3.43 -6.06
C THR A 321 -7.16 4.62 -6.65
N LYS A 322 -8.13 4.39 -7.55
CA LYS A 322 -8.99 5.46 -8.09
C LYS A 322 -9.88 6.06 -7.00
N ARG A 323 -10.43 5.25 -6.09
CA ARG A 323 -11.18 5.76 -4.93
C ARG A 323 -10.30 6.65 -4.06
N THR A 324 -9.06 6.23 -3.80
CA THR A 324 -8.08 7.04 -3.07
C THR A 324 -7.81 8.37 -3.77
N ALA A 325 -7.51 8.34 -5.08
CA ALA A 325 -7.21 9.53 -5.85
C ALA A 325 -8.38 10.53 -5.88
N GLU A 326 -9.60 10.04 -6.11
CA GLU A 326 -10.80 10.89 -6.18
C GLU A 326 -11.17 11.54 -4.85
N VAL A 327 -10.86 10.91 -3.72
CA VAL A 327 -11.19 11.45 -2.39
C VAL A 327 -10.09 12.34 -1.84
N TRP A 328 -8.81 12.00 -2.08
CA TRP A 328 -7.68 12.56 -1.33
C TRP A 328 -6.69 13.38 -2.15
N MET A 329 -6.63 13.23 -3.48
CA MET A 329 -5.58 13.88 -4.29
C MET A 329 -6.00 15.22 -4.91
N ASP A 330 -7.20 15.72 -4.65
CA ASP A 330 -7.71 16.98 -5.20
C ASP A 330 -7.48 17.09 -6.72
N ASP A 331 -7.00 18.24 -7.22
CA ASP A 331 -6.69 18.43 -8.64
C ASP A 331 -5.45 17.63 -9.09
N TYR A 332 -4.61 17.16 -8.16
CA TYR A 332 -3.43 16.35 -8.47
C TYR A 332 -3.78 14.93 -8.92
N LYS A 333 -5.05 14.50 -8.77
CA LYS A 333 -5.52 13.23 -9.35
C LYS A 333 -5.34 13.16 -10.87
N GLN A 334 -5.21 14.30 -11.56
CA GLN A 334 -4.86 14.34 -12.97
C GLN A 334 -3.54 13.63 -13.27
N TYR A 335 -2.56 13.69 -12.37
CA TYR A 335 -1.26 13.01 -12.52
C TYR A 335 -1.39 11.50 -12.31
N TYR A 336 -2.32 11.07 -11.45
CA TYR A 336 -2.68 9.65 -11.33
C TYR A 336 -3.31 9.12 -12.61
N TYR A 337 -4.28 9.86 -13.17
CA TYR A 337 -4.85 9.51 -14.48
C TYR A 337 -3.81 9.61 -15.60
N ALA A 338 -2.80 10.47 -15.43
CA ALA A 338 -1.70 10.54 -16.38
C ALA A 338 -0.81 9.30 -16.36
N ALA A 339 -0.51 8.81 -15.17
CA ALA A 339 0.25 7.58 -14.97
C ALA A 339 -0.54 6.32 -15.32
N ARG A 340 -1.87 6.35 -15.16
CA ARG A 340 -2.78 5.23 -15.43
C ARG A 340 -3.99 5.67 -16.25
N PRO A 341 -3.85 5.92 -17.56
CA PRO A 341 -4.95 6.41 -18.40
C PRO A 341 -6.18 5.50 -18.40
N PHE A 342 -5.98 4.18 -18.29
CA PHE A 342 -7.07 3.19 -18.22
C PHE A 342 -7.96 3.36 -16.98
N ALA A 343 -7.48 4.03 -15.92
CA ALA A 343 -8.30 4.26 -14.73
C ALA A 343 -9.49 5.18 -15.03
N LEU A 344 -9.41 6.08 -16.02
CA LEU A 344 -10.49 7.04 -16.35
C LEU A 344 -11.82 6.34 -16.63
N GLU A 345 -11.81 5.31 -17.48
CA GLU A 345 -13.01 4.59 -17.93
C GLU A 345 -13.52 3.55 -16.91
N ARG A 346 -12.76 3.27 -15.85
CA ARG A 346 -13.10 2.21 -14.90
C ARG A 346 -14.05 2.71 -13.81
N PRO A 347 -15.13 1.98 -13.50
CA PRO A 347 -16.02 2.33 -12.40
C PRO A 347 -15.33 2.11 -11.05
N PHE A 348 -15.55 3.03 -10.11
CA PHE A 348 -14.97 2.97 -8.77
C PHE A 348 -16.02 3.04 -7.64
N GLY A 349 -17.30 3.04 -8.00
CA GLY A 349 -18.42 3.11 -7.06
C GLY A 349 -18.64 4.50 -6.48
N ASN A 350 -19.52 4.58 -5.48
CA ASN A 350 -19.85 5.84 -4.80
C ASN A 350 -18.78 6.19 -3.76
N ILE A 351 -18.33 7.45 -3.72
CA ILE A 351 -17.33 7.94 -2.75
C ILE A 351 -17.86 9.02 -1.80
N ARG A 352 -19.17 9.33 -1.86
CA ARG A 352 -19.79 10.43 -1.12
C ARG A 352 -19.55 10.33 0.38
N SER A 353 -19.63 9.12 0.94
CA SER A 353 -19.39 8.90 2.39
C SER A 353 -17.97 9.30 2.80
N ARG A 354 -16.97 9.02 1.96
CA ARG A 354 -15.57 9.35 2.20
C ARG A 354 -15.28 10.84 2.00
N VAL A 355 -15.88 11.46 0.98
CA VAL A 355 -15.80 12.92 0.76
C VAL A 355 -16.42 13.69 1.94
N MET A 356 -17.59 13.26 2.43
CA MET A 356 -18.23 13.87 3.61
C MET A 356 -17.39 13.67 4.88
N LEU A 357 -16.79 12.49 5.05
CA LEU A 357 -15.88 12.22 6.16
C LEU A 357 -14.67 13.19 6.13
N ARG A 358 -14.02 13.35 4.98
CA ARG A 358 -12.89 14.27 4.81
C ARG A 358 -13.28 15.72 5.17
N ALA A 359 -14.45 16.16 4.74
CA ALA A 359 -14.97 17.49 5.07
C ALA A 359 -15.25 17.65 6.58
N ASN A 360 -15.89 16.65 7.20
CA ASN A 360 -16.23 16.67 8.62
C ASN A 360 -14.98 16.68 9.53
N LEU A 361 -13.92 15.97 9.12
CA LEU A 361 -12.64 15.94 9.82
C LEU A 361 -11.79 17.21 9.61
N GLN A 362 -12.23 18.13 8.74
CA GLN A 362 -11.52 19.36 8.40
C GLN A 362 -10.06 19.11 8.00
N CYS A 363 -9.87 18.11 7.13
CA CYS A 363 -8.54 17.72 6.67
C CYS A 363 -7.94 18.78 5.73
N GLN A 364 -6.61 18.85 5.73
CA GLN A 364 -5.83 19.65 4.79
C GLN A 364 -6.03 19.18 3.34
N ASP A 365 -5.62 20.01 2.40
CA ASP A 365 -5.59 19.67 0.98
C ASP A 365 -4.34 18.85 0.61
N PHE A 366 -4.36 18.26 -0.58
CA PHE A 366 -3.26 17.43 -1.07
C PHE A 366 -2.03 18.28 -1.40
N LYS A 367 -2.22 19.56 -1.71
CA LYS A 367 -1.12 20.52 -1.86
C LYS A 367 -0.31 20.63 -0.57
N TRP A 368 -0.98 20.83 0.57
CA TRP A 368 -0.34 20.85 1.88
C TRP A 368 0.40 19.54 2.15
N TYR A 369 -0.17 18.39 1.79
CA TYR A 369 0.49 17.09 1.93
C TYR A 369 1.81 17.05 1.12
N LEU A 370 1.80 17.49 -0.14
CA LEU A 370 3.01 17.54 -0.96
C LEU A 370 4.05 18.52 -0.39
N GLU A 371 3.63 19.68 0.08
CA GLU A 371 4.56 20.70 0.60
C GLU A 371 5.16 20.35 1.97
N ASN A 372 4.41 19.64 2.83
CA ASN A 372 4.78 19.45 4.24
C ASN A 372 5.14 18.00 4.60
N VAL A 373 4.65 17.02 3.84
CA VAL A 373 4.84 15.60 4.13
C VAL A 373 5.74 14.93 3.10
N TYR A 374 5.53 15.21 1.81
CA TYR A 374 6.30 14.57 0.74
C TYR A 374 6.80 15.54 -0.35
N PRO A 375 7.64 16.53 0.02
CA PRO A 375 8.16 17.54 -0.92
C PRO A 375 9.11 16.96 -1.97
N GLU A 376 9.64 15.76 -1.75
CA GLU A 376 10.52 15.08 -2.70
C GLU A 376 9.76 14.48 -3.88
N LEU A 377 8.43 14.29 -3.77
CA LEU A 377 7.59 13.86 -4.88
C LEU A 377 7.48 15.00 -5.92
N ARG A 378 8.32 14.92 -6.94
CA ARG A 378 8.33 15.93 -8.01
C ARG A 378 7.00 15.96 -8.74
N ILE A 379 6.32 17.11 -8.65
CA ILE A 379 5.13 17.41 -9.44
C ILE A 379 5.57 17.58 -10.90
N PRO A 380 4.99 16.85 -11.87
CA PRO A 380 5.31 17.00 -13.27
C PRO A 380 5.04 18.43 -13.73
N LYS A 381 6.03 19.05 -14.37
CA LYS A 381 5.99 20.47 -14.76
C LYS A 381 4.97 20.79 -15.85
N ASP A 382 4.38 19.80 -16.50
CA ASP A 382 3.32 19.98 -17.48
C ASP A 382 2.23 18.91 -17.29
N SER A 383 0.97 19.34 -17.21
CA SER A 383 -0.22 18.51 -17.05
C SER A 383 -0.66 17.78 -18.33
N SER A 384 0.18 17.72 -19.36
CA SER A 384 -0.23 17.23 -20.66
C SER A 384 0.29 15.81 -20.90
N ILE A 385 -0.53 14.78 -20.62
CA ILE A 385 -0.47 13.65 -21.55
C ILE A 385 -0.88 14.22 -22.89
N LEU A 386 0.10 14.40 -23.77
CA LEU A 386 -0.19 14.69 -25.15
C LEU A 386 -0.48 13.35 -25.81
N LYS A 387 -1.76 13.08 -26.07
CA LYS A 387 -2.16 12.01 -26.98
C LYS A 387 -2.17 12.58 -28.39
N GLY A 388 -1.61 11.81 -29.32
CA GLY A 388 -1.54 12.25 -30.71
C GLY A 388 -0.80 11.28 -31.59
N SER A 389 -0.72 11.62 -32.88
CA SER A 389 0.08 10.91 -33.85
C SER A 389 1.48 11.49 -33.95
N ILE A 390 2.48 10.60 -34.03
CA ILE A 390 3.88 10.94 -34.29
C ILE A 390 4.09 10.85 -35.80
N ARG A 391 4.32 11.98 -36.45
CA ARG A 391 4.28 12.12 -37.91
C ARG A 391 5.62 12.57 -38.46
N GLN A 392 6.09 11.87 -39.48
CA GLN A 392 7.19 12.28 -40.34
C GLN A 392 6.62 12.55 -41.74
N ARG A 393 6.47 13.82 -42.09
CA ARG A 393 5.81 14.29 -43.33
C ARG A 393 4.37 13.76 -43.47
N HIS A 394 4.12 12.82 -44.38
CA HIS A 394 2.80 12.21 -44.64
C HIS A 394 2.66 10.80 -44.04
N LYS A 395 3.70 10.30 -43.36
CA LYS A 395 3.73 8.99 -42.72
C LYS A 395 3.65 9.17 -41.20
N CYS A 396 2.91 8.29 -40.54
CA CYS A 396 2.75 8.23 -39.09
C CYS A 396 3.42 6.97 -38.55
N LEU A 397 4.01 7.08 -37.37
CA LEU A 397 4.54 5.95 -36.63
C LEU A 397 3.38 5.06 -36.20
N ALA A 398 3.44 3.78 -36.57
CA ALA A 398 2.38 2.81 -36.32
C ALA A 398 2.94 1.54 -35.69
N SER A 399 2.19 0.96 -34.75
CA SER A 399 2.42 -0.42 -34.33
C SER A 399 1.75 -1.40 -35.29
N GLN A 400 2.42 -2.52 -35.54
CA GLN A 400 1.89 -3.61 -36.36
C GLN A 400 1.97 -4.91 -35.58
N LYS A 401 0.82 -5.56 -35.35
CA LYS A 401 0.77 -6.92 -34.81
C LYS A 401 1.08 -7.91 -35.94
N GLN A 402 2.06 -8.79 -35.75
CA GLN A 402 2.30 -9.92 -36.65
C GLN A 402 1.39 -11.09 -36.27
N ASN A 403 0.94 -11.88 -37.26
CA ASN A 403 -0.02 -12.98 -37.08
C ASN A 403 0.51 -14.19 -36.28
N ASN A 404 1.73 -14.14 -35.74
CA ASN A 404 2.32 -15.15 -34.86
C ASN A 404 2.92 -14.48 -33.61
N GLN A 405 2.35 -14.75 -32.42
CA GLN A 405 2.78 -14.55 -31.01
C GLN A 405 4.03 -13.67 -30.66
N GLY A 406 4.34 -12.63 -31.41
CA GLY A 406 5.44 -11.70 -31.15
C GLY A 406 4.94 -10.33 -30.69
N SER A 407 5.81 -9.59 -30.00
CA SER A 407 5.59 -8.16 -29.71
C SER A 407 5.36 -7.40 -31.02
N PRO A 408 4.44 -6.41 -31.05
CA PRO A 408 4.20 -5.62 -32.25
C PRO A 408 5.49 -4.88 -32.66
N ASN A 409 5.72 -4.76 -33.96
CA ASN A 409 6.84 -4.00 -34.50
C ASN A 409 6.43 -2.58 -34.86
N LEU A 410 7.40 -1.65 -34.80
CA LEU A 410 7.22 -0.26 -35.22
C LEU A 410 7.48 -0.12 -36.71
N LYS A 411 6.59 0.58 -37.41
CA LYS A 411 6.77 0.96 -38.82
C LYS A 411 6.20 2.34 -39.10
N LEU A 412 6.79 3.04 -40.07
CA LEU A 412 6.15 4.18 -40.69
C LEU A 412 5.12 3.73 -41.72
N ARG A 413 3.90 4.26 -41.63
CA ARG A 413 2.82 4.00 -42.58
C ARG A 413 2.10 5.30 -42.95
N PRO A 414 1.37 5.37 -44.07
CA PRO A 414 0.48 6.49 -44.33
C PRO A 414 -0.43 6.76 -43.12
N CYS A 415 -0.61 8.01 -42.74
CA CYS A 415 -1.50 8.38 -41.64
C CYS A 415 -2.96 8.04 -42.02
N VAL A 416 -3.63 7.20 -41.21
CA VAL A 416 -4.99 6.73 -41.46
C VAL A 416 -5.93 7.31 -40.40
N LYS A 417 -6.99 7.97 -40.88
CA LYS A 417 -8.15 8.37 -40.06
C LYS A 417 -9.33 7.47 -40.41
N PHE A 418 -9.95 6.86 -39.40
CA PHE A 418 -11.14 6.03 -39.56
C PHE A 418 -12.34 6.76 -38.92
N LYS A 419 -13.37 7.07 -39.71
CA LYS A 419 -14.55 7.84 -39.26
C LYS A 419 -14.22 9.18 -38.55
N GLY A 420 -13.13 9.83 -38.95
CA GLY A 420 -12.70 11.10 -38.35
C GLY A 420 -11.77 10.97 -37.14
N GLU A 421 -11.63 9.76 -36.55
CA GLU A 421 -10.72 9.47 -35.45
C GLU A 421 -9.42 8.83 -35.96
N GLU A 422 -8.30 9.06 -35.26
CA GLU A 422 -7.02 8.43 -35.59
C GLU A 422 -7.05 6.91 -35.31
N SER A 423 -6.41 6.12 -36.17
CA SER A 423 -6.27 4.68 -35.96
C SER A 423 -5.57 4.39 -34.63
N LYS A 424 -6.12 3.51 -33.79
CA LYS A 424 -5.53 3.12 -32.49
C LYS A 424 -4.07 2.69 -32.58
N ALA A 425 -3.65 2.14 -33.72
CA ALA A 425 -2.27 1.73 -33.97
C ALA A 425 -1.30 2.91 -34.19
N GLN A 426 -1.81 4.10 -34.49
CA GLN A 426 -1.05 5.33 -34.79
C GLN A 426 -1.13 6.40 -33.69
N VAL A 427 -1.92 6.16 -32.64
CA VAL A 427 -2.05 7.05 -31.49
C VAL A 427 -1.02 6.66 -30.44
N TRP A 428 -0.25 7.65 -30.00
CA TRP A 428 0.76 7.52 -28.95
C TRP A 428 0.43 8.48 -27.82
N ALA A 429 0.77 8.10 -26.59
CA ALA A 429 0.66 8.97 -25.43
C ALA A 429 2.08 9.35 -24.96
N PHE A 430 2.35 10.64 -24.91
CA PHE A 430 3.54 11.17 -24.26
C PHE A 430 3.24 11.30 -22.77
N THR A 431 3.96 10.51 -21.97
CA THR A 431 3.78 10.48 -20.52
C THR A 431 4.72 11.47 -19.83
N TYR A 432 4.39 11.83 -18.59
CA TYR A 432 5.24 12.69 -17.76
C TYR A 432 6.56 12.03 -17.36
N THR A 433 6.63 10.68 -17.37
CA THR A 433 7.87 9.91 -17.17
C THR A 433 8.78 9.97 -18.39
N GLN A 434 8.45 10.81 -19.38
CA GLN A 434 9.16 10.94 -20.64
C GLN A 434 9.10 9.63 -21.45
N GLN A 435 8.07 8.80 -21.27
CA GLN A 435 7.86 7.61 -22.08
C GLN A 435 6.84 7.88 -23.18
N ILE A 436 7.06 7.32 -24.37
CA ILE A 436 6.11 7.30 -25.47
C ILE A 436 5.41 5.95 -25.44
N ILE A 437 4.11 5.95 -25.10
CA ILE A 437 3.37 4.73 -24.78
C ILE A 437 2.24 4.46 -25.76
N GLN A 438 1.96 3.17 -25.98
CA GLN A 438 0.76 2.68 -26.62
C GLN A 438 0.34 1.36 -25.95
N GLU A 439 -0.89 1.31 -25.45
CA GLU A 439 -1.38 0.22 -24.59
C GLU A 439 -0.47 0.01 -23.36
N GLU A 440 0.18 -1.15 -23.24
CA GLU A 440 1.14 -1.49 -22.16
C GLU A 440 2.61 -1.41 -22.63
N LEU A 441 2.84 -0.93 -23.85
CA LEU A 441 4.14 -0.93 -24.51
C LEU A 441 4.70 0.49 -24.64
N CYS A 442 6.01 0.59 -24.40
CA CYS A 442 6.80 1.80 -24.48
C CYS A 442 7.78 1.70 -25.64
N LEU A 443 8.04 2.82 -26.33
CA LEU A 443 9.20 2.93 -27.21
C LEU A 443 10.47 2.75 -26.38
N SER A 444 11.29 1.78 -26.76
CA SER A 444 12.51 1.42 -26.06
C SER A 444 13.65 1.22 -27.04
N VAL A 445 14.86 1.63 -26.65
CA VAL A 445 16.08 1.35 -27.42
C VAL A 445 16.72 0.05 -26.94
N VAL A 446 17.24 -0.77 -27.86
CA VAL A 446 17.91 -2.04 -27.49
C VAL A 446 19.28 -1.75 -26.85
N THR A 447 20.05 -0.87 -27.49
CA THR A 447 21.37 -0.40 -27.06
C THR A 447 21.45 1.14 -27.19
N LEU A 448 22.45 1.75 -26.58
CA LEU A 448 22.63 3.22 -26.56
C LEU A 448 23.57 3.73 -27.66
N PHE A 449 23.88 2.89 -28.66
CA PHE A 449 24.78 3.25 -29.76
C PHE A 449 24.00 3.78 -30.97
N PRO A 450 24.60 4.66 -31.79
CA PRO A 450 24.05 5.04 -33.09
C PRO A 450 23.65 3.83 -33.95
N GLY A 451 22.54 3.94 -34.66
CA GLY A 451 21.95 2.87 -35.47
C GLY A 451 21.16 1.82 -34.69
N ALA A 452 21.02 1.95 -33.36
CA ALA A 452 20.27 0.98 -32.57
C ALA A 452 18.77 1.03 -32.90
N PRO A 453 18.10 -0.13 -33.07
CA PRO A 453 16.68 -0.17 -33.39
C PRO A 453 15.81 0.24 -32.20
N VAL A 454 14.73 0.94 -32.51
CA VAL A 454 13.66 1.26 -31.56
C VAL A 454 12.59 0.19 -31.63
N ILE A 455 12.28 -0.40 -30.48
CA ILE A 455 11.32 -1.50 -30.33
C ILE A 455 10.20 -1.13 -29.37
N LEU A 456 9.12 -1.91 -29.39
CA LEU A 456 8.07 -1.87 -28.37
C LEU A 456 8.38 -2.90 -27.28
N ALA A 457 8.63 -2.41 -26.07
CA ALA A 457 8.86 -3.23 -24.89
C ALA A 457 7.82 -2.92 -23.82
N VAL A 458 7.61 -3.84 -22.87
CA VAL A 458 6.73 -3.58 -21.71
C VAL A 458 7.25 -2.35 -20.96
N CYS A 459 6.35 -1.42 -20.67
CA CYS A 459 6.68 -0.19 -19.96
C CYS A 459 7.23 -0.47 -18.56
N LYS A 460 8.36 0.15 -18.23
CA LYS A 460 9.02 0.07 -16.92
C LYS A 460 9.34 1.47 -16.40
N ASN A 461 8.75 1.85 -15.27
CA ASN A 461 9.04 3.15 -14.66
C ASN A 461 10.51 3.21 -14.24
N GLY A 462 11.21 4.28 -14.65
CA GLY A 462 12.63 4.46 -14.36
C GLY A 462 13.61 3.71 -15.27
N ASP A 463 13.13 3.04 -16.33
CA ASP A 463 14.01 2.45 -17.34
C ASP A 463 14.53 3.55 -18.28
N GLU A 464 15.81 3.88 -18.16
CA GLU A 464 16.49 4.91 -18.95
C GLU A 464 16.41 4.65 -20.46
N LYS A 465 16.22 3.39 -20.89
CA LYS A 465 16.07 3.01 -22.30
C LYS A 465 14.72 3.41 -22.92
N GLN A 466 13.78 3.85 -22.09
CA GLN A 466 12.41 4.16 -22.48
C GLN A 466 12.09 5.65 -22.39
N GLN A 467 13.11 6.48 -22.14
CA GLN A 467 12.94 7.91 -21.89
C GLN A 467 13.27 8.76 -23.11
N TRP A 468 12.32 9.62 -23.48
CA TRP A 468 12.27 10.41 -24.70
C TRP A 468 11.79 11.82 -24.37
N THR A 469 12.49 12.81 -24.89
CA THR A 469 12.09 14.21 -24.81
C THR A 469 11.88 14.78 -26.21
N LYS A 470 10.98 15.78 -26.33
CA LYS A 470 10.82 16.52 -27.58
C LYS A 470 11.69 17.76 -27.54
N SER A 471 12.64 17.86 -28.47
CA SER A 471 13.50 19.04 -28.65
C SER A 471 13.21 19.67 -30.01
N GLY A 472 12.30 20.65 -30.04
CA GLY A 472 11.83 21.25 -31.29
C GLY A 472 11.19 20.24 -32.25
N SER A 473 11.77 20.11 -33.44
CA SER A 473 11.41 19.13 -34.46
C SER A 473 11.82 17.70 -34.15
N HIS A 474 12.69 17.49 -33.16
CA HIS A 474 13.31 16.20 -32.88
C HIS A 474 12.67 15.50 -31.68
N ILE A 475 12.77 14.17 -31.67
CA ILE A 475 12.48 13.33 -30.51
C ILE A 475 13.81 12.73 -30.08
N GLU A 476 14.31 13.12 -28.91
CA GLU A 476 15.62 12.76 -28.39
C GLU A 476 15.49 11.69 -27.29
N HIS A 477 16.29 10.64 -27.38
CA HIS A 477 16.43 9.63 -26.34
C HIS A 477 17.32 10.17 -25.21
N MET A 478 16.78 10.27 -24.00
CA MET A 478 17.41 11.02 -22.91
C MET A 478 18.77 10.46 -22.45
N ALA A 479 18.91 9.13 -22.39
CA ALA A 479 20.13 8.53 -21.82
C ALA A 479 21.31 8.54 -22.79
N SER A 480 21.04 8.53 -24.10
CA SER A 480 22.08 8.51 -25.14
C SER A 480 22.28 9.86 -25.84
N HIS A 481 21.35 10.81 -25.68
CA HIS A 481 21.29 12.07 -26.42
C HIS A 481 21.27 11.86 -27.96
N LEU A 482 20.73 10.72 -28.40
CA LEU A 482 20.54 10.39 -29.81
C LEU A 482 19.08 10.66 -30.21
N CYS A 483 18.86 11.08 -31.44
CA CYS A 483 17.55 11.41 -31.97
C CYS A 483 16.91 10.21 -32.66
N LEU A 484 15.59 10.09 -32.51
CA LEU A 484 14.76 9.17 -33.27
C LEU A 484 14.91 9.49 -34.76
N ASP A 485 15.27 8.47 -35.53
CA ASP A 485 15.59 8.58 -36.94
C ASP A 485 14.95 7.43 -37.71
N THR A 486 14.88 7.59 -39.02
CA THR A 486 14.47 6.54 -39.94
C THR A 486 15.62 6.26 -40.89
N ASP A 487 16.24 5.10 -40.71
CA ASP A 487 17.35 4.67 -41.55
C ASP A 487 16.85 3.73 -42.64
N MET A 488 17.46 3.81 -43.83
CA MET A 488 17.15 2.95 -44.97
C MET A 488 18.28 1.95 -45.17
N PHE A 489 18.05 0.69 -44.81
CA PHE A 489 18.98 -0.39 -45.14
C PHE A 489 18.54 -1.09 -46.45
N GLY A 490 19.41 -1.09 -47.46
CA GLY A 490 19.27 -1.87 -48.70
C GLY A 490 18.68 -1.12 -49.91
N ASP A 491 18.67 -1.80 -51.06
CA ASP A 491 18.23 -1.24 -52.36
C ASP A 491 16.75 -0.80 -52.29
N SER A 492 16.56 0.53 -52.28
CA SER A 492 15.46 1.35 -52.83
C SER A 492 14.02 0.81 -52.84
N THR A 493 13.65 -0.10 -51.93
CA THR A 493 12.27 -0.56 -51.74
C THR A 493 11.73 -0.05 -50.41
N GLU A 494 10.51 0.50 -50.40
CA GLU A 494 9.82 1.06 -49.22
C GLU A 494 9.61 0.04 -48.05
N ALA A 495 10.08 -1.20 -48.20
CA ALA A 495 10.00 -2.25 -47.21
C ALA A 495 11.13 -2.23 -46.16
N GLY A 496 12.21 -1.47 -46.39
CA GLY A 496 13.44 -1.48 -45.57
C GLY A 496 13.65 -0.28 -44.64
N THR A 497 12.63 0.56 -44.39
CA THR A 497 12.77 1.68 -43.44
C THR A 497 12.62 1.18 -42.01
N GLU A 498 13.70 1.25 -41.24
CA GLU A 498 13.71 0.93 -39.81
C GLU A 498 13.73 2.20 -38.97
N VAL A 499 13.12 2.14 -37.78
CA VAL A 499 13.12 3.24 -36.82
C VAL A 499 14.28 2.99 -35.86
N VAL A 500 15.24 3.91 -35.83
CA VAL A 500 16.50 3.77 -35.08
C VAL A 500 16.80 5.04 -34.28
N ILE A 501 17.89 5.04 -33.52
CA ILE A 501 18.45 6.25 -32.91
C ILE A 501 19.79 6.61 -33.56
N ASN A 502 20.01 7.89 -33.88
CA ASN A 502 21.23 8.40 -34.50
C ASN A 502 21.64 9.75 -33.88
N PRO A 503 22.88 10.23 -34.10
CA PRO A 503 23.28 11.56 -33.68
C PRO A 503 22.28 12.61 -34.20
N CYS A 504 21.90 13.54 -33.31
CA CYS A 504 20.92 14.56 -33.63
C CYS A 504 21.46 15.54 -34.68
N GLU A 505 20.84 15.57 -35.85
CA GLU A 505 21.18 16.49 -36.95
C GLU A 505 19.95 17.31 -37.36
N SER A 506 20.06 18.64 -37.30
CA SER A 506 18.93 19.54 -37.58
C SER A 506 18.55 19.62 -39.06
N SER A 507 19.48 19.30 -39.96
CA SER A 507 19.27 19.27 -41.42
C SER A 507 18.59 18.00 -41.92
N LEU A 508 18.60 16.91 -41.14
CA LEU A 508 18.06 15.63 -41.57
C LEU A 508 16.54 15.58 -41.43
N MET A 509 15.87 15.45 -42.58
CA MET A 509 14.42 15.33 -42.64
C MET A 509 13.88 14.00 -42.12
N SER A 510 14.74 12.99 -41.97
CA SER A 510 14.42 11.70 -41.35
C SER A 510 14.30 11.77 -39.82
N GLN A 511 14.82 12.84 -39.21
CA GLN A 511 14.72 13.09 -37.76
C GLN A 511 13.66 14.15 -37.41
N HIS A 512 12.88 14.61 -38.40
CA HIS A 512 11.86 15.62 -38.20
C HIS A 512 10.50 14.97 -37.90
N TRP A 513 10.05 15.14 -36.65
CA TRP A 513 8.83 14.55 -36.11
C TRP A 513 7.85 15.62 -35.60
N ASP A 514 6.68 15.67 -36.23
CA ASP A 514 5.52 16.42 -35.75
C ASP A 514 4.72 15.57 -34.77
N ILE A 515 4.25 16.17 -33.67
CA ILE A 515 3.26 15.55 -32.79
C ILE A 515 1.95 16.28 -33.02
N VAL A 516 0.99 15.58 -33.60
CA VAL A 516 -0.33 16.13 -33.88
C VAL A 516 -1.27 15.63 -32.78
N SER A 517 -1.70 16.52 -31.90
CA SER A 517 -2.63 16.19 -30.82
C SER A 517 -3.95 15.64 -31.39
N SER A 518 -4.42 14.52 -30.84
CA SER A 518 -5.67 13.85 -31.22
C SER A 518 -6.89 14.53 -30.62
#